data_AF-A0A0C2GIY6-F1
#
_entry.id   AF-A0A0C2GIY6-F1
#
_cell.length_a   1.000
_cell.length_b   1.000
_cell.length_c   1.000
_cell.angle_alpha   90.00
_cell.angle_beta   90.00
_cell.angle_gamma   90.00
#
_symmetry.space_group_name_H-M   'P 1'
#
loop_
_entity.id
_entity.type
_entity.pdbx_description
1 polymer ?
#
loop_
_entity_poly.entity_id
_entity_poly.type
_entity_poly.pdbx_seq_one_letter_code
_entity_poly.pdbx_strand_id
1 'polypeptide(L)'
;MNGAIIVNKAKGGGYEESYDQCHLLFLNIHNIHVVRESLRKLKDCLFPRVDEKNYLKLVDESKWLNHIQSIIEGAVQIVSEVEQNRNSVLVHCSDGWDRTAQAVVILLSKLSKLQPVIILLS
;
A
#
# COMPACT_ATOMS: atom_id res chain seq x y z
N MET A 1 0.77 -13.53 7.39
CA MET A 1 1.72 -12.48 7.81
C MET A 1 2.64 -12.19 6.62
N ASN A 2 2.80 -10.92 6.24
CA ASN A 2 3.44 -10.54 4.98
C ASN A 2 4.96 -10.85 5.02
N GLY A 3 5.48 -11.65 4.09
CA GLY A 3 6.87 -12.15 4.13
C GLY A 3 7.93 -11.04 4.18
N ALA A 4 7.62 -9.86 3.62
CA ALA A 4 8.49 -8.70 3.66
C ALA A 4 8.75 -8.17 5.08
N ILE A 5 7.78 -8.29 5.98
CA ILE A 5 7.90 -7.82 7.38
C ILE A 5 8.91 -8.69 8.13
N ILE A 6 8.81 -10.01 7.96
CA ILE A 6 9.71 -10.99 8.57
C ILE A 6 11.14 -10.78 8.09
N VAL A 7 11.32 -10.53 6.78
CA VAL A 7 12.64 -10.26 6.19
C VAL A 7 13.25 -8.96 6.73
N ASN A 8 12.47 -7.89 6.89
CA ASN A 8 12.96 -6.64 7.47
C ASN A 8 13.35 -6.79 8.93
N LYS A 9 12.56 -7.54 9.72
CA LYS A 9 12.89 -7.86 11.11
C LYS A 9 14.22 -8.64 11.20
N ALA A 10 14.43 -9.62 10.32
CA ALA A 10 15.67 -10.40 10.26
C ALA A 10 16.91 -9.56 9.86
N LYS A 11 16.72 -8.44 9.16
CA LYS A 11 17.80 -7.52 8.75
C LYS A 11 18.09 -6.40 9.76
N GLY A 12 17.45 -6.41 10.93
CA GLY A 12 17.63 -5.39 11.97
C GLY A 12 16.68 -4.18 11.86
N GLY A 13 15.74 -4.20 10.91
CA GLY A 13 14.57 -3.33 10.94
C GLY A 13 13.44 -3.95 11.77
N GLY A 14 12.19 -3.58 11.51
CA GLY A 14 11.06 -4.20 12.19
C GLY A 14 9.75 -3.43 12.07
N TYR A 15 8.92 -3.58 13.09
CA TYR A 15 7.66 -2.88 13.34
C TYR A 15 7.44 -2.78 14.85
N GLU A 16 6.52 -1.92 15.25
CA GLU A 16 6.26 -1.47 16.61
C GLU A 16 5.51 -2.53 17.43
N GLU A 17 6.23 -3.54 17.94
CA GLU A 17 5.65 -4.60 18.80
C GLU A 17 5.48 -4.18 20.27
N SER A 18 6.23 -3.19 20.74
CA SER A 18 6.35 -2.86 22.17
C SER A 18 5.44 -1.70 22.63
N TYR A 19 4.43 -1.33 21.83
CA TYR A 19 3.55 -0.19 22.12
C TYR A 19 2.14 -0.70 22.45
N ASP A 20 1.90 -0.95 23.74
CA ASP A 20 0.68 -1.61 24.23
C ASP A 20 -0.63 -0.85 23.92
N GLN A 21 -0.54 0.47 23.70
CA GLN A 21 -1.69 1.32 23.36
C GLN A 21 -1.86 1.52 21.85
N CYS A 22 -1.04 0.86 21.02
CA CYS A 22 -1.08 0.99 19.58
C CYS A 22 -1.62 -0.28 18.94
N HIS A 23 -2.59 -0.12 18.04
CA HIS A 23 -3.08 -1.21 17.20
C HIS A 23 -2.33 -1.22 15.88
N LEU A 24 -1.62 -2.31 15.60
CA LEU A 24 -0.81 -2.44 14.39
C LEU A 24 -1.62 -3.04 13.24
N LEU A 25 -1.73 -2.30 12.13
CA LEU A 25 -2.45 -2.73 10.93
C LEU A 25 -1.49 -2.91 9.76
N PHE A 26 -1.53 -4.08 9.12
CA PHE A 26 -0.73 -4.37 7.93
C PHE A 26 -1.57 -4.21 6.66
N LEU A 27 -1.34 -3.13 5.92
CA LEU A 27 -2.12 -2.77 4.71
C LEU A 27 -1.81 -3.64 3.47
N ASN A 28 -0.88 -4.59 3.57
CA ASN A 28 -0.50 -5.53 2.52
C ASN A 28 -0.09 -4.93 1.16
N ILE A 29 0.42 -3.68 1.17
CA ILE A 29 0.96 -3.04 -0.03
C ILE A 29 2.37 -3.57 -0.32
N HIS A 30 2.52 -4.15 -1.52
CA HIS A 30 3.76 -4.80 -1.96
C HIS A 30 4.88 -3.79 -2.24
N ASN A 31 6.13 -4.23 -2.13
CA ASN A 31 7.30 -3.38 -2.37
C ASN A 31 7.49 -3.05 -3.87
N ILE A 32 8.39 -2.10 -4.14
CA ILE A 32 8.70 -1.61 -5.49
C ILE A 32 9.10 -2.73 -6.47
N HIS A 33 9.74 -3.80 -6.00
CA HIS A 33 10.20 -4.87 -6.90
C HIS A 33 9.03 -5.67 -7.44
N VAL A 34 8.04 -5.97 -6.60
CA VAL A 34 6.82 -6.68 -7.00
C VAL A 34 6.00 -5.81 -7.96
N VAL A 35 5.80 -4.53 -7.62
CA VAL A 35 5.02 -3.60 -8.45
C VAL A 35 5.69 -3.35 -9.81
N ARG A 36 7.02 -3.24 -9.84
CA ARG A 36 7.78 -3.10 -11.10
C ARG A 36 7.61 -4.32 -12.01
N GLU A 37 7.67 -5.52 -11.44
CA GLU A 37 7.45 -6.76 -12.20
C GLU A 37 6.01 -6.87 -12.70
N SER A 38 5.03 -6.46 -11.88
CA SER A 38 3.62 -6.37 -12.27
C SER A 38 3.41 -5.44 -13.46
N LEU A 39 4.00 -4.24 -13.44
CA LEU A 39 3.94 -3.28 -14.56
C LEU A 39 4.57 -3.86 -15.83
N ARG A 40 5.71 -4.56 -15.69
CA ARG A 40 6.38 -5.22 -16.81
C ARG A 40 5.45 -6.23 -17.48
N LYS A 41 4.83 -7.12 -16.70
CA LYS A 41 3.85 -8.10 -17.21
C LYS A 41 2.66 -7.42 -17.88
N LEU A 42 2.10 -6.38 -17.27
CA LEU A 42 0.99 -5.63 -17.87
C LEU A 42 1.39 -5.01 -19.21
N LYS A 43 2.59 -4.44 -19.30
CA LYS A 43 3.12 -3.86 -20.55
C LYS A 43 3.24 -4.92 -21.64
N ASP A 44 3.73 -6.10 -21.31
CA ASP A 44 3.85 -7.23 -22.25
C ASP A 44 2.48 -7.69 -22.78
N CYS A 45 1.38 -7.45 -22.05
CA CYS A 45 0.01 -7.73 -22.51
C CYS A 45 -0.48 -6.74 -23.58
N LEU A 46 0.10 -5.54 -23.64
CA LEU A 46 -0.38 -4.42 -24.42
C LEU A 46 0.47 -4.14 -25.66
N PHE A 47 1.75 -4.50 -25.64
CA PHE A 47 2.72 -4.15 -26.68
C PHE A 47 3.60 -5.35 -27.08
N PRO A 48 3.94 -5.53 -28.39
CA PRO A 48 3.59 -4.69 -29.53
C PRO A 48 2.17 -4.92 -30.08
N ARG A 49 1.52 -6.02 -29.70
CA ARG A 49 0.15 -6.36 -30.12
C ARG A 49 -0.57 -7.08 -28.99
N VAL A 50 -1.84 -6.77 -28.81
CA VAL A 50 -2.71 -7.41 -27.81
C VAL A 50 -3.13 -8.80 -28.29
N ASP A 51 -2.95 -9.81 -27.44
CA ASP A 51 -3.59 -11.12 -27.60
C ASP A 51 -5.02 -11.05 -27.05
N GLU A 52 -5.99 -10.77 -27.93
CA GLU A 52 -7.39 -10.60 -27.54
C GLU A 52 -7.99 -11.82 -26.82
N LYS A 53 -7.53 -13.03 -27.15
CA LYS A 53 -8.07 -14.27 -26.56
C LYS A 53 -7.62 -14.43 -25.11
N ASN A 54 -6.37 -14.08 -24.83
CA ASN A 54 -5.79 -14.23 -23.50
C ASN A 54 -5.71 -12.92 -22.71
N TYR A 55 -6.17 -11.80 -23.27
CA TYR A 55 -6.00 -10.47 -22.69
C TYR A 55 -6.39 -10.39 -21.22
N LEU A 56 -7.63 -10.76 -20.88
CA LEU A 56 -8.12 -10.69 -19.50
C LEU A 56 -7.34 -11.60 -18.55
N LYS A 57 -6.92 -12.77 -19.01
CA LYS A 57 -6.09 -13.70 -18.24
C LYS A 57 -4.72 -13.09 -17.96
N LEU A 58 -4.06 -12.54 -18.97
CA LEU A 58 -2.73 -11.95 -18.84
C LEU A 58 -2.76 -10.68 -17.96
N VAL A 59 -3.83 -9.88 -18.06
CA VAL A 59 -4.07 -8.75 -17.17
C VAL A 59 -4.24 -9.22 -15.72
N ASP A 60 -5.00 -10.27 -15.44
CA ASP A 60 -5.10 -10.83 -14.09
C ASP A 60 -3.76 -11.39 -13.59
N GLU A 61 -3.01 -12.10 -14.45
CA GLU A 61 -1.68 -12.65 -14.11
C GLU A 61 -0.62 -11.57 -13.86
N SER A 62 -0.81 -10.36 -14.40
CA SER A 62 0.03 -9.20 -14.08
C SER A 62 -0.14 -8.75 -12.63
N LYS A 63 -1.30 -9.00 -12.01
CA LYS A 63 -1.69 -8.53 -10.67
C LYS A 63 -1.68 -7.00 -10.49
N TRP A 64 -1.62 -6.25 -11.59
CA TRP A 64 -1.59 -4.79 -11.55
C TRP A 64 -2.81 -4.21 -10.84
N LEU A 65 -4.00 -4.68 -11.22
CA LEU A 65 -5.25 -4.23 -10.60
C LEU A 65 -5.35 -4.62 -9.12
N ASN A 66 -4.79 -5.77 -8.72
CA ASN A 66 -4.73 -6.16 -7.31
C ASN A 66 -3.83 -5.23 -6.50
N HIS A 67 -2.72 -4.75 -7.07
CA HIS A 67 -1.88 -3.76 -6.40
C HIS A 67 -2.62 -2.43 -6.22
N ILE A 68 -3.30 -1.94 -7.25
CA ILE A 68 -4.13 -0.72 -7.15
C ILE A 68 -5.23 -0.89 -6.09
N GLN A 69 -5.92 -2.04 -6.10
CA GLN A 69 -6.92 -2.37 -5.08
C GLN A 69 -6.32 -2.33 -3.67
N SER A 70 -5.17 -2.97 -3.43
CA SER A 70 -4.53 -3.00 -2.11
C SER A 70 -4.17 -1.61 -1.59
N ILE A 71 -3.76 -0.70 -2.49
CA ILE A 71 -3.45 0.69 -2.14
C ILE A 71 -4.74 1.43 -1.73
N ILE A 72 -5.82 1.27 -2.49
CA ILE A 72 -7.11 1.90 -2.20
C ILE A 72 -7.71 1.36 -0.90
N GLU A 73 -7.71 0.04 -0.71
CA GLU A 73 -8.19 -0.60 0.52
C GLU A 73 -7.39 -0.14 1.74
N GLY A 74 -6.07 -0.05 1.62
CA GLY A 74 -5.22 0.49 2.68
C GLY A 74 -5.56 1.95 3.01
N ALA A 75 -5.77 2.79 2.01
CA ALA A 75 -6.17 4.17 2.21
C ALA A 75 -7.55 4.30 2.87
N VAL A 76 -8.52 3.47 2.48
CA VAL A 76 -9.86 3.44 3.10
C VAL A 76 -9.79 3.02 4.56
N GLN A 77 -8.96 2.04 4.91
CA GLN A 77 -8.73 1.64 6.30
C GLN A 77 -8.18 2.80 7.12
N ILE A 78 -7.18 3.52 6.61
CA ILE A 78 -6.61 4.69 7.29
C ILE A 78 -7.68 5.78 7.49
N VAL A 79 -8.48 6.10 6.46
CA VAL A 79 -9.58 7.06 6.56
C VAL A 79 -10.59 6.64 7.64
N SER A 80 -10.93 5.35 7.71
CA SER A 80 -11.87 4.83 8.71
C SER A 80 -11.38 5.04 10.14
N GLU A 81 -10.08 4.79 10.38
CA GLU A 81 -9.48 5.01 11.70
C GLU A 81 -9.53 6.48 12.12
N VAL A 82 -9.27 7.40 11.18
CA VAL A 82 -9.28 8.84 11.46
C VAL A 82 -10.69 9.39 11.64
N GLU A 83 -11.61 9.08 10.71
CA GLU A 83 -12.94 9.71 10.67
C GLU A 83 -13.96 9.05 11.59
N GLN A 84 -14.00 7.72 11.58
CA GLN A 84 -15.03 6.95 12.29
C GLN A 84 -14.58 6.63 13.72
N ASN A 85 -13.34 6.17 13.87
CA ASN A 85 -12.81 5.76 15.17
C ASN A 85 -12.17 6.92 15.95
N ARG A 86 -11.94 8.07 15.31
CA ARG A 86 -11.29 9.26 15.91
C ARG A 86 -9.89 8.97 16.45
N ASN A 87 -9.18 8.05 15.81
CA ASN A 87 -7.82 7.68 16.18
C ASN A 87 -6.79 8.54 15.41
N SER A 88 -5.70 8.88 16.09
CA SER A 88 -4.47 9.30 15.41
C SER A 88 -3.79 8.08 14.80
N VAL A 89 -3.31 8.20 13.56
CA VAL A 89 -2.69 7.08 12.83
C VAL A 89 -1.23 7.38 12.52
N LEU A 90 -0.34 6.39 12.66
CA LEU A 90 1.04 6.47 12.19
C LEU A 90 1.16 5.58 10.95
N VAL A 91 1.56 6.15 9.81
CA VAL A 91 1.66 5.41 8.54
C VAL A 91 3.12 5.38 8.10
N HIS A 92 3.73 4.21 8.08
CA HIS A 92 5.10 4.04 7.58
C HIS A 92 5.22 2.80 6.69
N CYS A 93 6.35 2.69 6.02
CA CYS A 93 6.73 1.47 5.31
C CYS A 93 8.16 1.09 5.73
N SER A 94 8.93 0.45 4.85
CA SER A 94 10.32 0.07 5.18
C SER A 94 11.23 1.28 5.29
N ASP A 95 11.21 2.16 4.28
CA ASP A 95 12.07 3.36 4.21
C ASP A 95 11.27 4.67 4.23
N GLY A 96 9.95 4.60 4.42
CA GLY A 96 9.08 5.78 4.56
C GLY A 96 8.76 6.59 3.30
N TRP A 97 9.45 6.39 2.17
CA TRP A 97 9.34 7.25 0.98
C TRP A 97 8.47 6.79 -0.20
N ASP A 98 8.00 5.54 -0.24
CA ASP A 98 7.24 5.00 -1.40
C ASP A 98 5.76 4.72 -1.05
N ARG A 99 5.48 3.56 -0.47
CA ARG A 99 4.11 3.14 -0.08
C ARG A 99 3.41 4.14 0.85
N THR A 100 4.19 4.77 1.74
CA THR A 100 3.72 5.83 2.63
C THR A 100 3.16 7.02 1.83
N ALA A 101 3.91 7.49 0.83
CA ALA A 101 3.49 8.62 0.00
C ALA A 101 2.20 8.29 -0.78
N GLN A 102 2.10 7.08 -1.33
CA GLN A 102 0.90 6.62 -2.03
C GLN A 102 -0.34 6.62 -1.12
N ALA A 103 -0.22 6.07 0.09
CA ALA A 103 -1.30 6.02 1.06
C ALA A 103 -1.72 7.43 1.54
N VAL A 104 -0.75 8.29 1.84
CA VAL A 104 -0.99 9.66 2.33
C VAL A 104 -1.65 10.54 1.27
N VAL A 105 -1.26 10.44 -0.01
CA VAL A 105 -1.89 11.23 -1.08
C VAL A 105 -3.37 10.88 -1.24
N ILE A 106 -3.72 9.60 -1.21
CA ILE A 106 -5.12 9.16 -1.34
C ILE A 106 -5.93 9.55 -0.10
N LEU A 107 -5.34 9.42 1.09
CA LEU A 107 -5.91 9.89 2.35
C LEU A 107 -6.25 11.38 2.27
N LEU A 108 -5.27 12.23 1.93
CA LEU A 108 -5.47 13.68 1.84
C LEU A 108 -6.51 14.07 0.79
N SER A 109 -6.55 13.35 -0.35
CA SER A 109 -7.60 13.56 -1.35
C SER A 109 -9.00 13.34 -0.77
N LYS A 110 -9.18 12.32 0.08
CA LYS A 110 -10.46 12.00 0.74
C LYS A 110 -10.77 12.90 1.93
N LEU A 111 -9.74 13.28 2.71
CA LEU A 111 -9.88 14.10 3.91
C LEU A 111 -9.92 15.61 3.63
N SER A 112 -9.65 16.06 2.40
CA SER A 112 -9.70 17.49 2.00
C SER A 112 -11.03 18.24 2.24
N LYS A 113 -12.03 17.59 2.85
CA LYS A 113 -13.27 18.20 3.36
C LYS A 113 -13.30 18.42 4.87
N LEU A 114 -12.31 17.95 5.63
CA LEU A 114 -12.22 18.07 7.09
C LEU A 114 -10.78 18.41 7.54
N GLN A 115 -10.68 19.13 8.66
CA GLN A 115 -9.47 19.84 9.11
C GLN A 115 -8.26 18.93 9.37
N PRO A 116 -7.01 19.46 9.23
CA PRO A 116 -5.81 18.64 9.14
C PRO A 116 -5.46 17.96 10.47
N VAL A 117 -5.41 16.62 10.44
CA VAL A 117 -4.68 15.82 11.43
C VAL A 117 -3.25 15.69 10.91
N ILE A 118 -2.32 16.45 11.51
CA ILE A 118 -0.90 16.37 11.23
C ILE A 118 -0.35 15.08 11.83
N ILE A 119 0.25 14.23 11.00
CA ILE A 119 1.03 13.07 11.44
C ILE A 119 2.46 13.31 10.95
N LEU A 120 3.34 13.61 11.90
CA LEU A 120 4.77 13.72 11.68
C LEU A 120 5.38 12.30 11.67
N LEU A 121 6.27 12.05 10.71
CA LEU A 121 7.12 10.86 10.65
C LEU A 121 8.57 11.30 10.81
N SER A 122 9.29 10.67 11.73
CA SER A 122 10.75 10.51 11.69
C SER A 122 11.06 9.12 11.15
#